data_AF-A0A2M6YXW1-F1
#
_entry.id   AF-A0A2M6YXW1-F1
#
_cell.length_a   1.000
_cell.length_b   1.000
_cell.length_c   1.000
_cell.angle_alpha   90.00
_cell.angle_beta   90.00
_cell.angle_gamma   90.00
#
_symmetry.space_group_name_H-M   'P 1'
#
loop_
_entity.id
_entity.type
_entity.pdbx_description
1 polymer ?
#
loop_
_entity_poly.entity_id
_entity_poly.type
_entity_poly.pdbx_seq_one_letter_code
_entity_poly.pdbx_strand_id
1 'polypeptide(L)'
;MFSPESLEKIAYTSVESIPTREPNDTNRLGYHVWLYLKHEFTTLDLAVRAAEARLLIPIEQAVAEIDAALKINLSQAGGGLG
;
A
#
# COMPACT_ATOMS: atom_id res chain seq x y z
N MET A 1 9.80 -12.71 -9.60
CA MET A 1 8.97 -13.39 -8.59
C MET A 1 9.43 -12.85 -7.25
N PHE A 2 8.62 -12.03 -6.58
CA PHE A 2 8.99 -11.43 -5.30
C PHE A 2 8.93 -12.48 -4.18
N SER A 3 9.82 -12.38 -3.19
CA SER A 3 9.67 -13.21 -1.97
C SER A 3 8.24 -13.00 -1.44
N PRO A 4 7.51 -14.07 -1.07
CA PRO A 4 6.13 -13.97 -0.60
C PRO A 4 5.95 -13.06 0.62
N GLU A 5 7.04 -12.76 1.34
CA GLU A 5 7.11 -11.88 2.52
C GLU A 5 7.77 -10.52 2.21
N SER A 6 8.04 -10.21 0.94
CA SER A 6 8.65 -8.92 0.60
C SER A 6 7.70 -7.77 0.91
N LEU A 7 8.26 -6.69 1.48
CA LEU A 7 7.54 -5.42 1.69
C LEU A 7 6.90 -4.90 0.40
N GLU A 8 7.52 -5.18 -0.76
CA GLU A 8 7.00 -4.82 -2.07
C GLU A 8 5.66 -5.55 -2.34
N LYS A 9 5.63 -6.88 -2.22
CA LYS A 9 4.39 -7.64 -2.39
C LYS A 9 3.31 -7.16 -1.42
N ILE A 10 3.68 -6.94 -0.15
CA ILE A 10 2.75 -6.45 0.88
C ILE A 10 2.16 -5.09 0.48
N ALA A 11 2.99 -4.15 0.01
CA ALA A 11 2.54 -2.83 -0.42
C ALA A 11 1.56 -2.91 -1.60
N TYR A 12 1.90 -3.66 -2.65
CA TYR A 12 1.05 -3.79 -3.83
C TYR A 12 -0.27 -4.49 -3.50
N THR A 13 -0.25 -5.58 -2.73
CA THR A 13 -1.48 -6.26 -2.29
C THR A 13 -2.36 -5.35 -1.43
N SER A 14 -1.78 -4.47 -0.61
CA SER A 14 -2.54 -3.56 0.26
C SER A 14 -3.28 -2.44 -0.48
N VAL A 15 -3.03 -2.25 -1.78
CA VAL A 15 -3.69 -1.23 -2.60
C VAL A 15 -4.60 -1.81 -3.67
N GLU A 16 -4.64 -3.14 -3.86
CA GLU A 16 -5.38 -3.80 -4.94
C GLU A 16 -6.89 -3.49 -4.94
N SER A 17 -7.49 -3.30 -3.76
CA SER A 17 -8.91 -2.99 -3.63
C SER A 17 -9.24 -1.51 -3.75
N ILE A 18 -8.24 -0.63 -3.79
CA ILE A 18 -8.47 0.83 -3.80
C ILE A 18 -9.00 1.24 -5.17
N PRO A 19 -10.21 1.83 -5.24
CA PRO A 19 -10.82 2.19 -6.51
C PRO A 19 -10.09 3.39 -7.10
N THR A 20 -9.39 3.16 -8.21
CA THR A 20 -8.69 4.19 -8.98
C THR A 20 -9.22 4.27 -10.39
N ARG A 21 -8.94 5.39 -11.08
CA ARG A 21 -9.42 5.62 -12.45
C ARG A 21 -8.78 4.68 -13.47
N GLU A 22 -7.49 4.36 -13.33
CA GLU A 22 -6.75 3.49 -14.24
C GLU A 22 -5.83 2.54 -13.46
N PRO A 23 -5.52 1.34 -13.98
CA PRO A 23 -4.62 0.39 -13.32
C PRO A 23 -3.25 0.98 -12.92
N ASN A 24 -2.74 1.93 -13.72
CA ASN A 24 -1.49 2.61 -13.43
C ASN A 24 -1.56 3.54 -12.21
N ASP A 25 -2.74 4.02 -11.83
CA ASP A 25 -2.95 4.76 -10.57
C ASP A 25 -2.76 3.83 -9.37
N THR A 26 -3.31 2.61 -9.43
CA THR A 26 -3.09 1.58 -8.38
C THR A 26 -1.62 1.18 -8.29
N ASN A 27 -0.93 1.03 -9.43
CA ASN A 27 0.51 0.74 -9.44
C ASN A 27 1.34 1.86 -8.77
N ARG A 28 0.98 3.13 -9.02
CA ARG A 28 1.62 4.29 -8.37
C ARG A 28 1.38 4.30 -6.87
N LEU A 29 0.18 3.96 -6.40
CA LEU A 29 -0.11 3.78 -4.97
C LEU A 29 0.78 2.69 -4.37
N GLY A 30 0.83 1.50 -4.98
CA GLY A 30 1.63 0.38 -4.49
C GLY A 30 3.11 0.74 -4.36
N TYR A 31 3.67 1.44 -5.35
CA TYR A 31 5.04 1.93 -5.32
C TYR A 31 5.30 2.90 -4.16
N HIS A 32 4.43 3.89 -3.94
CA HIS A 32 4.62 4.86 -2.86
C HIS A 32 4.40 4.25 -1.48
N VAL A 33 3.45 3.32 -1.35
CA VAL A 33 3.26 2.55 -0.12
C VAL A 33 4.48 1.67 0.16
N TRP A 34 5.11 1.10 -0.85
CA TRP A 34 6.37 0.37 -0.70
C TRP A 34 7.51 1.28 -0.22
N LEU A 35 7.63 2.49 -0.78
CA LEU A 35 8.58 3.50 -0.30
C LEU A 35 8.32 3.89 1.16
N TYR A 36 7.06 4.00 1.58
CA TYR A 36 6.69 4.20 2.98
C TYR A 36 7.15 3.05 3.88
N LEU A 37 6.94 1.80 3.49
CA LEU A 37 7.42 0.63 4.25
C LEU A 37 8.95 0.56 4.33
N LYS A 38 9.66 1.22 3.41
CA LYS A 38 11.11 1.38 3.42
C LYS A 38 11.59 2.61 4.19
N HIS A 39 10.69 3.33 4.88
CA HIS A 39 10.97 4.56 5.61
C HIS A 39 11.43 5.75 4.73
N GLU A 40 11.17 5.72 3.43
CA GLU A 40 11.41 6.85 2.52
C GLU A 40 10.32 7.93 2.64
N PHE A 41 9.15 7.55 3.16
CA PHE A 41 8.11 8.48 3.61
C PHE A 41 7.90 8.34 5.13
N THR A 42 7.69 9.47 5.80
CA THR A 42 7.51 9.51 7.26
C THR A 42 6.12 9.05 7.71
N THR A 43 5.10 9.19 6.86
CA THR A 43 3.72 8.79 7.13
C THR A 43 3.08 8.17 5.90
N LEU A 44 2.09 7.30 6.13
CA LEU A 44 1.30 6.70 5.04
C LEU A 44 0.51 7.76 4.25
N ASP A 45 -0.08 8.76 4.94
CA ASP A 45 -0.80 9.86 4.29
C ASP A 45 0.09 10.61 3.29
N LEU A 46 1.35 10.89 3.66
CA LEU A 46 2.31 11.55 2.77
C LEU A 46 2.60 10.70 1.52
N ALA A 47 2.77 9.39 1.70
CA ALA A 47 3.01 8.48 0.59
C ALA A 47 1.81 8.39 -0.37
N VAL A 48 0.58 8.29 0.18
CA VAL A 48 -0.65 8.23 -0.64
C VAL A 48 -0.86 9.55 -1.39
N ARG A 49 -0.58 10.70 -0.77
CA ARG A 49 -0.62 12.02 -1.43
C ARG A 49 0.42 12.12 -2.54
N ALA A 50 1.66 11.72 -2.26
CA ALA A 50 2.77 11.76 -3.22
C ALA A 50 2.55 10.84 -4.44
N ALA A 51 1.72 9.79 -4.29
CA ALA A 51 1.38 8.91 -5.40
C ALA A 51 0.61 9.60 -6.53
N GLU A 52 -0.06 10.71 -6.25
CA GLU A 52 -0.88 11.48 -7.20
C GLU A 52 -1.85 10.58 -7.99
N ALA A 53 -2.36 9.54 -7.34
CA ALA A 53 -3.30 8.60 -7.93
C ALA A 53 -4.68 9.24 -8.06
N ARG A 54 -5.34 9.03 -9.20
CA ARG A 54 -6.73 9.46 -9.41
C ARG A 54 -7.69 8.53 -8.67
N LEU A 55 -7.81 8.74 -7.37
CA LEU A 55 -8.73 8.02 -6.49
C LEU A 55 -10.19 8.30 -6.86
N LEU A 56 -11.03 7.27 -6.78
CA LEU A 56 -12.49 7.39 -6.92
C LEU A 56 -13.21 7.47 -5.56
N ILE A 57 -12.41 7.55 -4.48
CA ILE A 57 -12.83 7.75 -3.10
C ILE A 57 -12.02 8.90 -2.48
N PRO A 58 -12.48 9.49 -1.36
CA PRO A 58 -11.68 10.47 -0.61
C PRO A 58 -10.32 9.91 -0.19
N ILE A 59 -9.30 10.76 -0.18
CA ILE A 59 -7.94 10.33 0.13
C ILE A 59 -7.81 9.82 1.58
N GLU A 60 -8.54 10.41 2.51
CA GLU A 60 -8.58 9.99 3.91
C GLU A 60 -9.14 8.56 4.05
N GLN A 61 -10.15 8.24 3.25
CA GLN A 61 -10.71 6.88 3.18
C GLN A 61 -9.68 5.90 2.59
N ALA A 62 -9.01 6.27 1.49
CA ALA A 62 -7.98 5.44 0.89
C ALA A 62 -6.83 5.17 1.88
N VAL A 63 -6.35 6.19 2.61
CA VAL A 63 -5.32 6.03 3.64
C VAL A 63 -5.77 5.05 4.73
N ALA A 64 -7.01 5.15 5.22
CA ALA A 64 -7.53 4.26 6.24
C ALA A 64 -7.66 2.80 5.75
N GLU A 65 -8.15 2.58 4.52
CA GLU A 65 -8.26 1.25 3.92
C GLU A 65 -6.89 0.61 3.69
N ILE A 66 -5.92 1.39 3.18
CA ILE A 66 -4.54 0.91 2.97
C ILE A 66 -3.87 0.59 4.31
N ASP A 67 -4.04 1.43 5.35
CA ASP A 67 -3.49 1.17 6.69
C ASP A 67 -4.04 -0.13 7.30
N ALA A 68 -5.35 -0.36 7.16
CA ALA A 68 -5.99 -1.60 7.62
C ALA A 68 -5.44 -2.83 6.86
N ALA A 69 -5.32 -2.74 5.54
CA ALA A 69 -4.78 -3.82 4.72
C ALA A 69 -3.30 -4.11 5.04
N LEU A 70 -2.48 -3.08 5.24
CA LEU A 70 -1.08 -3.21 5.64
C LEU A 70 -0.92 -3.95 6.96
N LYS A 71 -1.73 -3.63 7.99
CA LYS A 71 -1.71 -4.32 9.29
C LYS A 71 -1.99 -5.81 9.15
N ILE A 72 -2.99 -6.17 8.35
CA ILE A 72 -3.34 -7.57 8.07
C ILE A 72 -2.16 -8.26 7.37
N ASN A 73 -1.69 -7.71 6.26
CA ASN A 73 -0.66 -8.32 5.42
C ASN A 73 0.69 -8.44 6.14
N LEU A 74 1.08 -7.44 6.95
CA LEU A 74 2.29 -7.49 7.78
C LEU A 74 2.17 -8.55 8.89
N SER A 75 1.00 -8.69 9.52
CA SER A 75 0.79 -9.73 10.53
C SER A 75 0.88 -11.14 9.95
N GLN A 76 0.39 -11.34 8.72
CA GLN A 76 0.46 -12.62 8.02
C GLN A 76 1.88 -12.95 7.56
N ALA A 77 2.68 -11.95 7.18
CA ALA A 77 4.08 -12.13 6.82
C ALA A 77 4.98 -12.46 8.02
N GLY A 78 4.64 -12.01 9.24
CA GLY A 78 5.38 -12.31 10.46
C GLY A 78 5.02 -13.64 11.15
N GLY A 79 3.94 -14.32 10.69
CA GLY A 79 3.40 -15.54 11.31
C GLY A 79 4.03 -16.87 10.86
N GLY A 80 5.12 -16.83 10.08
CA GLY A 80 5.76 -18.01 9.46
C GLY A 80 6.72 -18.82 10.34
N LEU A 81 6.74 -18.62 11.66
CA LEU A 81 7.54 -19.41 12.59
C LEU A 81 6.66 -19.89 13.76
N GLY A 82 5.82 -20.89 13.47
CA GLY A 82 5.17 -21.75 14.45
C GLY A 82 5.64 -23.18 14.27
#